data_AF-A0A846WAM2-F1
#
_entry.id   AF-A0A846WAM2-F1
#
_cell.length_a   1.000
_cell.length_b   1.000
_cell.length_c   1.000
_cell.angle_alpha   90.00
_cell.angle_beta   90.00
_cell.angle_gamma   90.00
#
_symmetry.space_group_name_H-M   'P 1'
#
loop_
_entity.id
_entity.type
_entity.pdbx_description
1 polymer ?
#
loop_
_entity_poly.entity_id
_entity_poly.type
_entity_poly.pdbx_seq_one_letter_code
_entity_poly.pdbx_strand_id
1 'polypeptide(L)'
;MVGGPLLWFARDLAVLHEKRVVGRGGRVETDAVVLREIDCRRSELVLAIDDWVLRGVPQHRLGATLHTETIGAVIDRLAESSVRAHHALMTLDANDELLHSAWHHLAELADAYDDLVRDVLAGRRRLPEW
;
A
#
# COMPACT_ATOMS: atom_id res chain seq x y z
N MET A 1 24.00 1.64 0.25
CA MET A 1 23.05 0.80 -0.51
C MET A 1 21.66 1.05 0.08
N VAL A 2 21.02 2.16 -0.30
CA VAL A 2 19.79 2.66 0.35
C VAL A 2 18.59 2.33 -0.54
N GLY A 3 18.33 1.04 -0.73
CA GLY A 3 16.96 0.56 -0.93
C GLY A 3 16.46 0.28 0.48
N GLY A 4 15.84 1.26 1.14
CA GLY A 4 15.49 1.17 2.55
C GLY A 4 14.54 0.00 2.85
N PRO A 5 14.36 -0.37 4.13
CA PRO A 5 13.43 -1.43 4.56
C PRO A 5 12.02 -1.28 3.99
N LEU A 6 11.60 -0.05 3.66
CA LEU A 6 10.35 0.27 2.97
C LEU A 6 10.18 -0.45 1.62
N LEU A 7 11.24 -0.56 0.83
CA LEU A 7 11.21 -1.20 -0.49
C LEU A 7 11.01 -2.72 -0.35
N TRP A 8 11.54 -3.30 0.72
CA TRP A 8 11.31 -4.70 1.07
C TRP A 8 9.87 -4.92 1.55
N PHE A 9 9.35 -4.05 2.43
CA PHE A 9 7.97 -4.12 2.88
C PHE A 9 6.96 -3.97 1.74
N ALA A 10 7.16 -2.99 0.85
CA ALA A 10 6.30 -2.77 -0.31
C ALA A 10 6.30 -3.99 -1.25
N ARG A 11 7.46 -4.62 -1.45
CA ARG A 11 7.58 -5.85 -2.24
C ARG A 11 6.82 -7.02 -1.60
N ASP A 12 6.97 -7.23 -0.30
CA ASP A 12 6.28 -8.31 0.41
C ASP A 12 4.75 -8.11 0.40
N LEU A 13 4.28 -6.86 0.53
CA LEU A 13 2.86 -6.52 0.36
C LEU A 13 2.35 -6.83 -1.05
N ALA A 14 3.11 -6.47 -2.09
CA ALA A 14 2.75 -6.78 -3.47
C ALA A 14 2.63 -8.30 -3.70
N VAL A 15 3.56 -9.10 -3.15
CA VAL A 15 3.51 -10.57 -3.24
C VAL A 15 2.27 -11.15 -2.54
N LEU A 16 1.87 -10.58 -1.40
CA LEU A 16 0.65 -11.00 -0.69
C LEU A 16 -0.61 -10.68 -1.49
N HIS A 17 -0.67 -9.50 -2.11
CA HIS A 17 -1.78 -9.11 -2.97
C HIS A 17 -1.85 -9.94 -4.24
N GLU A 18 -0.72 -10.28 -4.86
CA GLU A 18 -0.67 -11.16 -6.02
C GLU A 18 -1.19 -12.56 -5.66
N LYS A 19 -0.80 -13.11 -4.51
CA LYS A 19 -1.35 -14.38 -3.99
C LYS A 19 -2.86 -14.31 -3.75
N ARG A 20 -3.40 -13.15 -3.37
CA ARG A 20 -4.84 -12.96 -3.18
C ARG A 20 -5.59 -12.88 -4.52
N VAL A 21 -5.08 -12.07 -5.45
CA VAL A 21 -5.75 -11.75 -6.73
C VAL A 21 -5.59 -12.87 -7.76
N VAL A 22 -4.41 -13.48 -7.85
CA VAL A 22 -4.08 -14.51 -8.86
C VAL A 22 -4.22 -15.93 -8.30
N GLY A 23 -3.97 -16.08 -6.99
CA GLY A 23 -3.88 -17.36 -6.30
C GLY A 23 -2.84 -18.32 -6.87
N ARG A 24 -2.56 -19.41 -6.15
CA ARG A 24 -1.46 -20.33 -6.51
C ARG A 24 -1.82 -21.05 -7.83
N GLY A 25 -1.17 -20.68 -8.92
CA GLY A 25 -1.32 -21.33 -10.23
C GLY A 25 -2.49 -20.81 -11.09
N GLY A 26 -2.92 -19.56 -10.90
CA GLY A 26 -3.94 -18.92 -11.74
C GLY A 26 -5.39 -19.20 -11.33
N ARG A 27 -5.60 -19.80 -10.15
CA ARG A 27 -6.90 -19.92 -9.50
C ARG A 27 -6.93 -18.98 -8.31
N VAL A 28 -7.84 -18.00 -8.31
CA VAL A 28 -8.09 -17.09 -7.19
C VAL A 28 -8.23 -17.88 -5.89
N GLU A 29 -7.40 -17.56 -4.91
CA GLU A 29 -7.43 -18.21 -3.60
C GLU A 29 -8.77 -17.90 -2.93
N THR A 30 -9.59 -18.93 -2.74
CA THR A 30 -10.94 -18.80 -2.17
C THR A 30 -11.05 -19.44 -0.80
N ASP A 31 -9.98 -20.10 -0.32
CA ASP A 31 -9.92 -20.63 1.02
C ASP A 31 -9.90 -19.48 2.05
N ALA A 32 -10.95 -19.43 2.87
CA ALA A 32 -11.13 -18.40 3.88
C ALA A 32 -10.01 -18.40 4.94
N VAL A 33 -9.36 -19.54 5.19
CA VAL A 33 -8.22 -19.63 6.12
C VAL A 33 -7.00 -18.97 5.51
N VAL A 34 -6.69 -19.28 4.25
CA VAL A 34 -5.53 -18.71 3.54
C VAL A 34 -5.70 -17.21 3.32
N LEU A 35 -6.91 -16.77 2.94
CA LEU A 35 -7.22 -15.34 2.82
C LEU A 35 -7.03 -14.59 4.14
N ARG A 36 -7.42 -15.20 5.26
CA ARG A 36 -7.24 -14.61 6.58
C ARG A 36 -5.77 -14.54 7.01
N GLU A 37 -4.97 -15.56 6.70
CA GLU A 37 -3.53 -15.52 6.94
C GLU A 37 -2.84 -14.41 6.13
N ILE A 38 -3.24 -14.22 4.87
CA ILE A 38 -2.77 -13.12 4.02
C ILE A 38 -3.15 -11.77 4.65
N ASP A 39 -4.41 -11.62 5.10
CA ASP A 39 -4.88 -10.39 5.73
C ASP A 39 -4.17 -10.07 7.06
N CYS A 40 -3.90 -11.09 7.89
CA CYS A 40 -3.10 -10.94 9.11
C CYS A 40 -1.68 -10.49 8.77
N ARG A 41 -1.02 -11.15 7.81
CA ARG A 41 0.36 -10.83 7.45
C ARG A 41 0.50 -9.43 6.84
N ARG A 42 -0.48 -9.02 6.05
CA ARG A 42 -0.60 -7.65 5.52
C ARG A 42 -0.69 -6.62 6.65
N SER A 43 -1.55 -6.88 7.63
CA SER A 43 -1.73 -5.99 8.79
C SER A 43 -0.46 -5.89 9.64
N GLU A 44 0.28 -6.99 9.83
CA GLU A 44 1.57 -6.99 10.53
C GLU A 44 2.63 -6.12 9.81
N LEU A 45 2.69 -6.21 8.48
CA LEU A 45 3.61 -5.39 7.67
C LEU A 45 3.25 -3.92 7.72
N VAL A 46 1.96 -3.59 7.66
CA VAL A 46 1.46 -2.21 7.83
C VAL A 46 1.94 -1.62 9.16
N LEU A 47 1.74 -2.34 10.26
CA LEU A 47 2.19 -1.90 11.58
C LEU A 47 3.71 -1.75 11.65
N ALA A 48 4.47 -2.65 11.05
CA ALA A 48 5.94 -2.57 11.01
C ALA A 48 6.44 -1.33 10.22
N ILE A 49 5.76 -0.98 9.12
CA ILE A 49 6.03 0.23 8.35
C ILE A 49 5.74 1.46 9.20
N ASP A 50 4.56 1.51 9.84
CA ASP A 50 4.17 2.65 10.65
C ASP A 50 5.15 2.87 11.81
N ASP A 51 5.60 1.78 12.44
CA ASP A 51 6.58 1.80 13.53
C ASP A 51 7.95 2.29 13.07
N TRP A 52 8.37 1.89 11.86
CA TRP A 52 9.56 2.43 11.23
C TRP A 52 9.43 3.93 10.93
N VAL A 53 8.27 4.38 10.42
CA VAL A 53 7.99 5.79 10.13
C VAL A 53 8.00 6.64 11.42
N LEU A 54 7.32 6.19 12.48
CA LEU A 54 7.27 6.91 13.77
C LEU A 54 8.66 7.10 14.37
N ARG A 55 9.57 6.14 14.19
CA ARG A 55 10.96 6.26 14.62
C ARG A 55 11.82 7.17 13.74
N GLY A 56 11.47 7.30 12.46
CA GLY A 56 12.24 8.04 11.46
C GLY A 56 11.83 9.50 11.27
N VAL A 57 10.58 9.85 11.59
CA VAL A 57 10.03 11.19 11.39
C VAL A 57 9.99 11.97 12.70
N PRO A 58 10.61 13.17 12.78
CA PRO A 58 10.46 14.05 13.94
C PRO A 58 8.97 14.38 14.15
N GLN A 59 8.41 13.94 15.27
CA GLN A 59 7.01 14.22 15.58
C GLN A 59 6.82 15.71 15.87
N HIS A 60 6.26 16.44 14.91
CA HIS A 60 5.92 17.85 15.08
C HIS A 60 4.65 17.95 15.94
N ARG A 61 4.80 18.39 17.19
CA ARG A 61 3.78 18.30 18.26
C ARG A 61 2.69 19.38 18.27
N LEU A 62 2.60 20.27 17.29
CA LEU A 62 1.72 21.44 17.40
C LEU A 62 0.84 21.62 16.15
N GLY A 63 -0.46 21.30 16.29
CA GLY A 63 -1.52 21.80 15.40
C GLY A 63 -1.87 20.97 14.16
N ALA A 64 -1.23 19.83 13.93
CA ALA A 64 -1.48 19.02 12.74
C ALA A 64 -2.76 18.17 12.84
N THR A 65 -3.56 18.15 11.78
CA THR A 65 -4.78 17.35 11.67
C THR A 65 -4.44 15.86 11.78
N LEU A 66 -5.15 15.16 12.66
CA LEU A 66 -5.02 13.72 12.84
C LEU A 66 -5.48 13.03 11.54
N HIS A 67 -4.58 12.38 10.83
CA HIS A 67 -5.02 11.54 9.72
C HIS A 67 -5.74 10.31 10.27
N THR A 68 -6.87 9.96 9.65
CA THR A 68 -7.62 8.73 9.95
C THR A 68 -6.91 7.47 9.45
N GLU A 69 -5.82 7.62 8.70
CA GLU A 69 -5.11 6.53 8.04
C GLU A 69 -3.60 6.67 8.22
N THR A 70 -2.92 5.54 8.41
CA THR A 70 -1.46 5.47 8.62
C THR A 70 -0.70 5.42 7.30
N ILE A 71 0.61 5.71 7.31
CA ILE A 71 1.44 5.62 6.08
C ILE A 71 1.48 4.17 5.57
N GLY A 72 1.58 3.20 6.48
CA GLY A 72 1.52 1.78 6.17
C GLY A 72 0.22 1.40 5.47
N ALA A 73 -0.93 1.92 5.91
CA ALA A 73 -2.21 1.68 5.26
C ALA A 73 -2.29 2.26 3.83
N VAL A 74 -1.68 3.42 3.59
CA VAL A 74 -1.58 4.00 2.24
C VAL A 74 -0.68 3.15 1.34
N ILE A 75 0.47 2.71 1.85
CA ILE A 75 1.40 1.84 1.11
C ILE A 75 0.74 0.49 0.79
N ASP A 76 -0.05 -0.06 1.70
CA ASP A 76 -0.80 -1.30 1.46
C ASP A 76 -1.78 -1.17 0.29
N ARG A 77 -2.55 -0.09 0.24
CA ARG A 77 -3.46 0.18 -0.88
C ARG A 77 -2.73 0.45 -2.19
N LEU A 78 -1.58 1.12 -2.14
CA LEU A 78 -0.76 1.34 -3.32
C LEU A 78 -0.26 0.00 -3.88
N ALA A 79 0.18 -0.91 -3.01
CA ALA A 79 0.58 -2.26 -3.38
C ALA A 79 -0.59 -3.05 -3.99
N GLU A 80 -1.78 -2.98 -3.39
CA GLU A 80 -3.00 -3.60 -3.92
C GLU A 80 -3.36 -3.06 -5.32
N SER A 81 -3.39 -1.73 -5.48
CA SER A 81 -3.73 -1.09 -6.74
C SER A 81 -2.70 -1.42 -7.83
N SER A 82 -1.42 -1.49 -7.47
CA SER A 82 -0.35 -1.87 -8.40
C SER A 82 -0.54 -3.30 -8.91
N VAL A 83 -0.83 -4.26 -8.03
CA VAL A 83 -1.12 -5.65 -8.43
C VAL A 83 -2.35 -5.72 -9.34
N ARG A 84 -3.42 -4.98 -9.03
CA ARG A 84 -4.63 -4.93 -9.86
C ARG A 84 -4.36 -4.35 -11.24
N ALA A 85 -3.61 -3.25 -11.34
CA ALA A 85 -3.26 -2.63 -12.61
C ALA A 85 -2.37 -3.54 -13.48
N HIS A 86 -1.39 -4.22 -12.87
CA HIS A 86 -0.56 -5.21 -13.56
C HIS A 86 -1.36 -6.43 -14.01
N HIS A 87 -2.26 -6.94 -13.16
CA HIS A 87 -3.13 -8.05 -13.53
C HIS A 87 -4.06 -7.67 -14.69
N ALA A 88 -4.65 -6.47 -14.66
CA ALA A 88 -5.47 -5.94 -15.75
C ALA A 88 -4.65 -5.85 -17.05
N LEU A 89 -3.40 -5.39 -16.98
CA LEU A 89 -2.51 -5.32 -18.16
C LEU A 89 -2.23 -6.71 -18.78
N MET A 90 -2.16 -7.75 -17.96
CA MET A 90 -1.89 -9.12 -18.43
C MET A 90 -3.14 -9.87 -18.91
N THR A 91 -4.34 -9.42 -18.52
CA THR A 91 -5.60 -10.15 -18.75
C THR A 91 -6.59 -9.44 -19.67
N LEU A 92 -6.48 -8.12 -19.84
CA LEU A 92 -7.40 -7.31 -20.63
C LEU A 92 -6.71 -6.72 -21.87
N ASP A 93 -7.51 -6.39 -22.87
CA ASP A 93 -7.02 -5.68 -24.05
C ASP A 93 -6.62 -4.25 -23.73
N ALA A 94 -5.65 -3.71 -24.47
CA ALA A 94 -5.10 -2.37 -24.23
C ALA A 94 -6.12 -1.22 -24.34
N ASN A 95 -7.27 -1.47 -24.97
CA ASN A 95 -8.35 -0.50 -25.18
C ASN A 95 -9.51 -0.67 -24.18
N ASP A 96 -9.35 -1.51 -23.17
CA ASP A 96 -10.36 -1.75 -22.14
C ASP A 96 -10.41 -0.57 -21.15
N GLU A 97 -11.61 -0.04 -20.92
CA GLU A 97 -11.85 1.03 -19.94
C GLU A 97 -11.48 0.59 -18.52
N LEU A 98 -11.59 -0.71 -18.21
CA LEU A 98 -11.21 -1.26 -16.92
C LEU A 98 -9.69 -1.22 -16.69
N LEU A 99 -8.89 -1.43 -17.74
CA LEU A 99 -7.45 -1.24 -17.70
C LEU A 99 -7.14 0.24 -17.40
N HIS A 100 -7.73 1.15 -18.17
CA HIS A 100 -7.47 2.58 -18.00
C HIS A 100 -7.86 3.08 -16.60
N SER A 101 -8.99 2.63 -16.08
CA SER A 101 -9.46 2.94 -14.72
C SER A 101 -8.51 2.42 -13.64
N ALA A 102 -8.00 1.18 -13.76
CA ALA A 102 -7.07 0.61 -12.79
C ALA A 102 -5.73 1.38 -12.76
N TRP A 103 -5.22 1.79 -13.91
CA TRP A 103 -4.00 2.59 -14.01
C TRP A 103 -4.20 4.03 -13.53
N HIS A 104 -5.35 4.64 -13.83
CA HIS A 104 -5.71 5.96 -13.32
C HIS A 104 -5.83 5.94 -11.79
N HIS A 105 -6.45 4.91 -11.22
CA HIS A 105 -6.55 4.75 -9.76
C HIS A 105 -5.19 4.60 -9.09
N LEU A 106 -4.27 3.86 -9.73
CA LEU A 106 -2.89 3.74 -9.25
C LEU A 106 -2.16 5.09 -9.25
N ALA A 107 -2.33 5.89 -10.31
CA ALA A 107 -1.71 7.22 -10.41
C ALA A 107 -2.22 8.16 -9.31
N GLU A 108 -3.54 8.22 -9.11
CA GLU A 108 -4.15 9.04 -8.05
C GLU A 108 -3.66 8.64 -6.65
N LEU A 109 -3.50 7.34 -6.39
CA LEU A 109 -2.95 6.86 -5.12
C LEU A 109 -1.47 7.21 -4.94
N ALA A 110 -0.69 7.19 -6.02
CA ALA A 110 0.71 7.60 -5.99
C ALA A 110 0.85 9.10 -5.71
N ASP A 111 0.03 9.93 -6.37
CA ASP A 111 0.01 11.38 -6.15
C ASP A 111 -0.42 11.72 -4.71
N ALA A 112 -1.47 11.05 -4.21
CA ALA A 112 -1.91 11.21 -2.82
C ALA A 112 -0.85 10.77 -1.80
N TYR A 113 -0.05 9.74 -2.12
CA TYR A 113 1.07 9.31 -1.28
C TYR A 113 2.19 10.36 -1.26
N ASP A 114 2.56 10.91 -2.42
CA ASP A 114 3.59 11.95 -2.51
C ASP A 114 3.18 13.22 -1.76
N ASP A 115 1.91 13.61 -1.85
CA ASP A 115 1.34 14.72 -1.08
C ASP A 115 1.37 14.44 0.43
N LEU A 116 1.01 13.22 0.85
CA LEU A 116 1.07 12.81 2.25
C LEU A 116 2.51 12.86 2.78
N VAL A 117 3.48 12.32 2.05
CA VAL A 117 4.90 12.35 2.44
C VAL A 117 5.39 13.79 2.54
N ARG A 118 5.03 14.66 1.59
CA ARG A 118 5.39 16.07 1.60
C ARG A 118 4.81 16.80 2.81
N ASP A 119 3.56 16.51 3.16
CA ASP A 119 2.89 17.11 4.34
C ASP A 119 3.46 16.60 5.66
N VAL A 120 3.83 15.33 5.75
CA VAL A 120 4.46 14.74 6.93
C VAL A 120 5.87 15.31 7.13
N LEU A 121 6.67 15.40 6.07
CA LEU A 121 8.01 16.02 6.12
C LEU A 121 7.95 17.51 6.46
N ALA A 122 6.91 18.22 6.01
CA ALA A 122 6.68 19.62 6.35
C ALA A 122 6.09 19.82 7.76
N GLY A 123 5.82 18.75 8.52
CA GLY A 123 5.22 18.82 9.85
C GLY A 123 3.76 19.28 9.87
N ARG A 124 3.06 19.25 8.72
CA ARG A 124 1.68 19.72 8.56
C ARG A 124 0.63 18.66 8.88
N ARG A 125 0.99 17.37 8.82
CA ARG A 125 0.11 16.22 9.16
C ARG A 125 0.68 15.39 10.29
N ARG A 126 -0.18 14.98 11.23
CA ARG A 126 0.15 14.01 12.27
C ARG A 126 -0.40 12.65 11.87
N LEU A 127 0.47 11.66 11.87
CA LEU A 127 0.09 10.26 11.71
C LEU A 127 -0.50 9.77 13.04
N PRO A 128 -1.55 8.94 13.01
CA PRO A 128 -2.10 8.39 14.23
C PRO A 128 -1.03 7.53 14.93
N GLU A 129 -0.82 7.79 16.22
CA GLU A 129 -0.08 6.90 17.11
C GLU A 129 -1.08 5.82 17.56
N TRP A 130 -0.72 4.55 17.34
CA TRP A 130 -1.52 3.38 17.73
C TRP A 130 -1.17 2.94 19.16
#